data_AF-A0A3B1E816-F1
#
_entry.id   AF-A0A3B1E816-F1
#
_cell.length_a   1.000
_cell.length_b   1.000
_cell.length_c   1.000
_cell.angle_alpha   90.00
_cell.angle_beta   90.00
_cell.angle_gamma   90.00
#
_symmetry.space_group_name_H-M   'P 1'
#
loop_
_entity.id
_entity.type
_entity.pdbx_description
1 polymer ?
#
loop_
_entity_poly.entity_id
_entity_poly.type
_entity_poly.pdbx_seq_one_letter_code
_entity_poly.pdbx_strand_id
1 'polypeptide(L)'
;MVHFTARRFGLFAVLPVVLSGIALGQGLDKVDQPGTVPTYSDPTRPADLVFVETSHDFGRISDEGSVEHIFAFTNNGTGTLHISNLKGSCSCTIPA
;
A
#
# COMPACT_ATOMS: atom_id res chain seq x y z
N MET A 1 16.18 22.70 0.89
CA MET A 1 16.50 23.12 -0.49
C MET A 1 17.76 22.37 -0.90
N VAL A 2 17.59 21.16 -1.42
CA VAL A 2 18.69 20.20 -1.61
C VAL A 2 19.39 20.51 -2.93
N HIS A 3 20.68 20.83 -2.81
CA HIS A 3 21.59 21.28 -3.85
C HIS A 3 21.87 20.13 -4.83
N PHE A 4 21.35 20.21 -6.06
CA PHE A 4 21.76 19.34 -7.17
C PHE A 4 23.08 19.87 -7.76
N THR A 5 24.20 19.20 -7.47
CA THR A 5 25.49 19.52 -8.09
C THR A 5 25.77 18.50 -9.19
N ALA A 6 25.56 18.92 -10.44
CA ALA A 6 25.83 18.15 -11.64
C ALA A 6 27.30 17.72 -11.71
N ARG A 7 27.55 16.42 -11.74
CA ARG A 7 28.90 15.84 -11.82
C ARG A 7 29.29 15.65 -13.29
N ARG A 8 30.37 16.34 -13.67
CA ARG A 8 31.01 16.46 -14.99
C ARG A 8 31.14 15.14 -15.75
N PHE A 9 30.72 15.17 -17.02
CA PHE A 9 31.04 14.19 -18.06
C PHE A 9 32.55 14.19 -18.34
N GLY A 10 33.23 13.12 -17.92
CA GLY A 10 34.63 12.84 -18.23
C GLY A 10 34.72 11.82 -19.35
N LEU A 11 35.20 12.26 -20.50
CA LEU A 11 35.58 11.46 -21.67
C LEU A 11 36.84 10.64 -21.35
N PHE A 12 36.73 9.30 -21.32
CA PHE A 12 37.88 8.39 -21.40
C PHE A 12 37.56 7.23 -22.34
N ALA A 13 38.40 7.08 -23.35
CA ALA A 13 38.31 6.08 -24.41
C ALA A 13 39.15 4.83 -24.10
N VAL A 14 38.87 3.75 -24.86
CA VAL A 14 39.66 2.53 -25.18
C VAL A 14 39.95 1.53 -24.03
N LEU A 15 39.84 0.19 -24.13
CA LEU A 15 39.36 -0.86 -25.07
C LEU A 15 39.27 -2.18 -24.21
N PRO A 16 38.65 -3.28 -24.68
CA PRO A 16 38.03 -4.33 -23.84
C PRO A 16 38.87 -5.61 -23.68
N VAL A 17 39.01 -6.13 -22.45
CA VAL A 17 39.30 -7.54 -22.06
C VAL A 17 38.89 -7.59 -20.56
N VAL A 18 38.14 -8.53 -19.98
CA VAL A 18 38.33 -9.98 -19.91
C VAL A 18 37.01 -10.63 -19.47
N LEU A 19 36.71 -11.77 -20.08
CA LEU A 19 35.69 -12.74 -19.70
C LEU A 19 36.00 -13.33 -18.31
N SER A 20 35.18 -13.04 -17.31
CA SER A 20 35.05 -13.86 -16.10
C SER A 20 33.62 -13.80 -15.60
N GLY A 21 32.93 -14.92 -15.69
CA GLY A 21 31.58 -15.07 -15.14
C GLY A 21 31.63 -15.06 -13.63
N ILE A 22 30.86 -14.15 -13.03
CA ILE A 22 30.28 -14.36 -11.71
C ILE A 22 28.81 -13.98 -11.84
N ALA A 23 27.95 -15.00 -11.70
CA ALA A 23 26.53 -14.81 -11.50
C ALA A 23 26.33 -14.00 -10.21
N LEU A 24 25.89 -12.75 -10.35
CA LEU A 24 25.35 -11.97 -9.25
C LEU A 24 23.91 -11.60 -9.60
N GLY A 25 23.00 -12.17 -8.81
CA GLY A 25 21.68 -11.61 -8.56
C GLY A 25 20.70 -11.65 -9.73
N GLN A 26 19.97 -12.75 -9.83
CA GLN A 26 18.57 -12.65 -10.22
C GLN A 26 17.87 -11.75 -9.19
N GLY A 27 17.21 -10.71 -9.64
CA GLY A 27 16.47 -9.82 -8.75
C GLY A 27 15.98 -8.57 -9.45
N LEU A 28 15.07 -8.75 -10.40
CA LEU A 28 14.25 -7.67 -10.90
C LEU A 28 13.37 -7.17 -9.74
N ASP A 29 13.64 -5.99 -9.18
CA ASP A 29 12.57 -5.18 -8.60
C ASP A 29 11.63 -4.76 -9.74
N LYS A 30 10.82 -5.72 -10.20
CA LYS A 30 9.61 -5.46 -10.98
C LYS A 30 8.49 -5.31 -9.98
N VAL A 31 8.41 -4.14 -9.35
CA VAL A 31 7.16 -3.65 -8.79
C VAL A 31 6.76 -2.40 -9.57
N ASP A 32 6.39 -2.63 -10.83
CA ASP A 32 5.25 -1.96 -11.45
C ASP A 32 4.96 -2.67 -12.79
N GLN A 33 4.22 -3.77 -12.70
CA GLN A 33 3.70 -4.44 -13.89
C GLN A 33 2.25 -3.97 -14.05
N PRO A 34 1.92 -3.17 -15.08
CA PRO A 34 0.55 -2.70 -15.27
C PRO A 34 -0.33 -3.92 -15.62
N GLY A 35 -1.21 -4.30 -14.69
CA GLY A 35 -2.30 -5.26 -14.95
C GLY A 35 -2.36 -6.52 -14.09
N THR A 36 -1.53 -6.70 -13.06
CA THR A 36 -1.71 -7.82 -12.10
C THR A 36 -2.15 -7.29 -10.75
N VAL A 37 -3.44 -7.43 -10.42
CA VAL A 37 -3.93 -7.18 -9.05
C VAL A 37 -3.25 -8.22 -8.15
N PRO A 38 -2.48 -7.83 -7.12
CA PRO A 38 -1.87 -8.79 -6.23
C PRO A 38 -2.96 -9.63 -5.56
N THR A 39 -2.81 -10.95 -5.58
CA THR A 39 -3.70 -11.83 -4.83
C THR A 39 -3.23 -11.84 -3.37
N TYR A 40 -3.97 -11.15 -2.49
CA TYR A 40 -3.61 -10.98 -1.08
C TYR A 40 -4.07 -12.13 -0.17
N SER A 41 -4.80 -13.09 -0.72
CA SER A 41 -5.30 -14.25 0.03
C SER A 41 -4.25 -15.37 0.05
N ASP A 42 -3.45 -15.43 1.12
CA ASP A 42 -2.62 -16.59 1.48
C ASP A 42 -3.44 -17.51 2.40
N PRO A 43 -3.89 -18.70 1.94
CA PRO A 43 -4.71 -19.59 2.77
C PRO A 43 -3.94 -20.20 3.96
N THR A 44 -2.61 -20.13 3.98
CA THR A 44 -1.78 -20.60 5.10
C THR A 44 -1.59 -19.54 6.19
N ARG A 45 -1.86 -18.27 5.87
CA ARG A 45 -1.80 -17.12 6.78
C ARG A 45 -3.06 -16.28 6.59
N PRO A 46 -4.19 -16.69 7.18
CA PRO A 46 -5.43 -15.93 7.05
C PRO A 46 -5.30 -14.57 7.74
N ALA A 47 -5.85 -13.53 7.12
CA ALA A 47 -6.16 -12.27 7.80
C ALA A 47 -7.52 -12.41 8.50
N ASP A 48 -7.69 -11.72 9.62
CA ASP A 48 -8.94 -11.75 10.41
C ASP A 48 -9.28 -10.33 10.89
N LEU A 49 -10.29 -9.73 10.27
CA LEU A 49 -10.74 -8.37 10.57
C LEU A 49 -11.75 -8.42 11.72
N VAL A 50 -11.38 -7.87 12.87
CA VAL A 50 -12.25 -7.76 14.04
C VAL A 50 -12.47 -6.30 14.39
N PHE A 51 -13.73 -5.86 14.31
CA PHE A 51 -14.13 -4.53 14.76
C PHE A 51 -14.31 -4.49 16.27
N VAL A 52 -13.93 -3.37 16.89
CA VAL A 52 -14.21 -3.11 18.31
C VAL A 52 -15.71 -2.93 18.52
N GLU A 53 -16.37 -2.24 17.58
CA GLU A 53 -17.82 -2.08 17.52
C GLU A 53 -18.25 -1.99 16.06
N THR A 54 -19.50 -2.37 15.78
CA THR A 54 -20.04 -2.41 14.40
C THR A 54 -21.20 -1.44 14.20
N SER A 55 -21.59 -0.71 15.23
CA SER A 55 -22.69 0.24 15.21
C SER A 55 -22.44 1.37 16.19
N HIS A 56 -22.90 2.56 15.83
CA HIS A 56 -22.90 3.74 16.68
C HIS A 56 -24.22 4.48 16.47
N ASP A 57 -24.85 4.91 17.55
CA ASP A 57 -26.06 5.74 17.52
C ASP A 57 -25.69 7.15 17.97
N PHE A 58 -25.79 8.10 17.03
CA PHE A 58 -25.53 9.53 17.31
C PHE A 58 -26.63 10.17 18.17
N GLY A 59 -27.78 9.50 18.35
CA GLY A 59 -28.91 10.00 19.10
C GLY A 59 -29.54 11.24 18.45
N ARG A 60 -29.88 12.23 19.27
CA ARG A 60 -30.37 13.53 18.79
C ARG A 60 -29.19 14.45 18.51
N ILE A 61 -28.95 14.67 17.23
CA ILE A 61 -27.99 15.64 16.71
C ILE A 61 -28.70 16.97 16.43
N SER A 62 -28.07 18.07 16.82
CA SER A 62 -28.51 19.43 16.50
C SER A 62 -28.11 19.79 15.08
N ASP A 63 -28.83 20.74 14.47
CA ASP A 63 -28.52 21.20 13.10
C ASP A 63 -27.21 22.02 13.06
N GLU A 64 -26.76 22.51 14.21
CA GLU A 64 -25.44 23.10 14.38
C GLU A 64 -24.35 22.05 14.62
N GLY A 65 -23.42 21.92 13.67
CA GLY A 65 -22.15 21.23 13.86
C GLY A 65 -21.95 19.96 13.03
N SER A 66 -20.70 19.48 13.01
CA SER A 66 -20.33 18.19 12.43
C SER A 66 -20.11 17.20 13.56
N VAL A 67 -20.67 15.99 13.43
CA VAL A 67 -20.40 14.88 14.33
C VAL A 67 -19.54 13.84 13.63
N GLU A 68 -18.63 13.23 14.38
CA GLU A 68 -17.68 12.23 13.88
C GLU A 68 -17.65 11.06 14.86
N HIS A 69 -17.50 9.86 14.32
CA HIS A 69 -17.24 8.65 15.10
C HIS A 69 -16.19 7.78 14.41
N ILE A 70 -15.28 7.20 15.19
CA ILE A 70 -14.16 6.40 14.68
C ILE A 70 -14.42 4.93 15.02
N PHE A 71 -14.57 4.09 13.99
CA PHE A 71 -14.61 2.65 14.15
C PHE A 71 -13.20 2.07 14.14
N ALA A 72 -12.73 1.60 15.29
CA ALA A 72 -11.48 0.87 15.41
C ALA A 72 -11.66 -0.61 15.02
N PHE A 73 -10.63 -1.18 14.40
CA PHE A 73 -10.55 -2.61 14.11
C PHE A 73 -9.12 -3.11 14.30
N THR A 74 -8.98 -4.43 14.44
CA THR A 74 -7.71 -5.13 14.57
C THR A 74 -7.65 -6.28 13.59
N ASN A 75 -6.46 -6.55 13.04
CA ASN A 75 -6.18 -7.79 12.35
C ASN A 75 -5.67 -8.83 13.36
N ASN A 76 -6.52 -9.79 13.74
CA ASN A 76 -6.14 -10.88 14.65
C ASN A 76 -5.53 -12.10 13.92
N GLY A 77 -5.48 -12.03 12.59
CA GLY A 77 -4.90 -13.07 11.75
C GLY A 77 -3.38 -12.93 11.65
N THR A 78 -2.76 -13.93 11.02
CA THR A 78 -1.31 -13.93 10.73
C THR A 78 -0.98 -13.43 9.33
N GLY A 79 -2.00 -13.24 8.48
CA GLY A 79 -1.89 -12.69 7.15
C GLY A 79 -1.99 -11.17 7.12
N THR A 80 -1.56 -10.57 6.02
CA THR A 80 -1.74 -9.13 5.77
C THR A 80 -3.21 -8.81 5.50
N LEU A 81 -3.76 -7.84 6.22
CA LEU A 81 -5.10 -7.32 5.96
C LEU A 81 -5.02 -6.20 4.91
N HIS A 82 -5.49 -6.47 3.69
CA HIS A 82 -5.58 -5.49 2.62
C HIS A 82 -7.03 -5.01 2.44
N ILE A 83 -7.32 -3.77 2.84
CA ILE A 83 -8.63 -3.14 2.62
C ILE A 83 -8.66 -2.56 1.20
N SER A 84 -9.36 -3.24 0.28
CA SER A 84 -9.42 -2.86 -1.14
C SER A 84 -10.62 -1.99 -1.51
N ASN A 85 -11.68 -2.01 -0.70
CA ASN A 85 -12.91 -1.29 -0.99
C ASN A 85 -13.68 -1.01 0.30
N LEU A 86 -14.37 0.13 0.33
CA LEU A 86 -15.31 0.50 1.37
C LEU A 86 -16.65 0.77 0.69
N LYS A 87 -17.73 0.17 1.18
CA LYS A 87 -19.07 0.30 0.58
C LYS A 87 -20.03 0.91 1.60
N GLY A 88 -20.48 2.13 1.33
CA GLY A 88 -21.62 2.72 2.02
C GLY A 88 -22.93 2.03 1.64
N SER A 89 -23.85 1.89 2.60
CA SER A 89 -25.19 1.32 2.36
C SER A 89 -26.11 2.28 1.62
N CYS A 90 -25.85 3.58 1.68
CA CYS A 90 -26.61 4.62 1.02
C CYS A 90 -25.72 5.40 0.02
N SER A 91 -26.33 5.82 -1.09
CA SER A 91 -25.66 6.48 -2.22
C SER A 91 -24.99 7.83 -1.88
N CYS A 92 -25.24 8.36 -0.69
CA CYS A 92 -24.70 9.62 -0.18
C CYS A 92 -23.45 9.44 0.70
N THR A 93 -23.00 8.20 0.91
CA THR A 93 -21.73 7.92 1.62
C THR A 93 -20.60 7.83 0.62
N ILE A 94 -19.63 8.75 0.69
CA ILE A 94 -18.42 8.71 -0.13
C ILE A 94 -17.27 8.15 0.72
N PRO A 95 -16.72 6.97 0.37
CA PRO A 95 -15.46 6.52 0.94
C PRO A 95 -14.33 7.38 0.34
N ALA A 96 -13.56 8.04 1.22
CA ALA A 96 -12.39 8.82 0.85
C ALA A 96 -11.17 7.94 0.58
#